data_AF-A0AAN5I8Y1-F1
#
_entry.id   AF-A0AAN5I8Y1-F1
#
_cell.length_a   1.000
_cell.length_b   1.000
_cell.length_c   1.000
_cell.angle_alpha   90.00
_cell.angle_beta   90.00
_cell.angle_gamma   90.00
#
_symmetry.space_group_name_H-M   'P 1'
#
loop_
_entity.id
_entity.type
_entity.pdbx_description
1 polymer ?
#
loop_
_entity_poly.entity_id
_entity_poly.type
_entity_poly.pdbx_seq_one_letter_code
_entity_poly.pdbx_strand_id
1 'polypeptide(L)'
;SLIDELNKERTRASERINDLMKQLDDERTRAVDDRKRALGDRSRDNQRIDELTAKLAQFELQSMGIQQQAQPVQQGQPELQQLQQIPQVVQQIADVGIDTTDTASDCSVVIENDPINIFRLCDPGTKNSVSVHGAIMTISAKMKECGEVQWRRYIGDSSEFLGCPVCQFRVRVSEILFHFLDPHHEVRALDGAVSFDSLQYWLLQLQQAIVAAGAAAPIQQQGGSAAAEWSPEL
;
A
#
# COMPACT_ATOMS: atom_id res chain seq x y z
N SER A 1 -15.82 54.33 30.31
CA SER A 1 -16.81 54.21 29.22
C SER A 1 -16.90 52.75 28.80
N LEU A 2 -18.04 52.28 28.28
CA LEU A 2 -18.18 50.92 27.72
C LEU A 2 -17.08 50.60 26.68
N ILE A 3 -16.65 51.63 25.95
CA ILE A 3 -15.55 51.57 24.97
C ILE A 3 -14.21 51.22 25.63
N ASP A 4 -13.93 51.74 26.83
CA ASP A 4 -12.67 51.44 27.54
C ASP A 4 -12.64 50.00 28.04
N GLU A 5 -13.79 49.47 28.41
CA GLU A 5 -13.95 48.10 28.90
C GLU A 5 -13.78 47.09 27.77
N LEU A 6 -14.41 47.35 26.61
CA LEU A 6 -14.21 46.57 25.39
C LEU A 6 -12.75 46.61 24.91
N ASN A 7 -12.08 47.76 24.98
CA ASN A 7 -10.66 47.86 24.63
C ASN A 7 -9.77 47.05 25.58
N LYS A 8 -10.06 47.06 26.88
CA LYS A 8 -9.34 46.23 27.86
C LYS A 8 -9.55 44.74 27.60
N GLU A 9 -10.77 44.30 27.30
CA GLU A 9 -11.04 42.91 26.95
C GLU A 9 -10.33 42.49 25.65
N ARG A 10 -10.35 43.35 24.63
CA ARG A 10 -9.63 43.11 23.37
C ARG A 10 -8.14 42.90 23.59
N THR A 11 -7.50 43.75 24.41
CA THR A 11 -6.08 43.61 24.72
C THR A 11 -5.80 42.30 25.46
N ARG A 12 -6.59 41.95 26.48
CA ARG A 12 -6.45 40.68 27.21
C ARG A 12 -6.67 39.45 26.33
N ALA A 13 -7.60 39.53 25.37
CA ALA A 13 -7.81 38.47 24.40
C ALA A 13 -6.61 38.33 23.46
N SER A 14 -6.08 39.46 22.97
CA SER A 14 -4.90 39.48 22.10
C SER A 14 -3.65 38.94 22.80
N GLU A 15 -3.45 39.28 24.08
CA GLU A 15 -2.35 38.75 24.89
C GLU A 15 -2.45 37.22 25.06
N ARG A 16 -3.65 36.71 25.40
CA ARG A 16 -3.89 35.27 25.51
C ARG A 16 -3.65 34.51 24.21
N ILE A 17 -4.04 35.09 23.07
CA ILE A 17 -3.79 34.49 21.76
C ILE A 17 -2.28 34.42 21.49
N ASN A 18 -1.54 35.49 21.77
CA ASN A 18 -0.08 35.51 21.58
C ASN A 18 0.62 34.49 22.49
N ASP A 19 0.18 34.34 23.75
CA ASP A 19 0.72 33.35 24.67
C ASP A 19 0.46 31.92 24.19
N LEU A 20 -0.75 31.64 23.69
CA LEU A 20 -1.10 30.33 23.12
C LEU A 20 -0.30 30.03 21.86
N MET A 21 -0.11 31.02 20.97
CA MET A 21 0.72 30.86 19.78
C MET A 21 2.16 30.51 20.15
N LYS A 22 2.72 31.18 21.16
CA LYS A 22 4.07 30.87 21.66
C LYS A 22 4.15 29.46 22.24
N GLN A 23 3.14 29.03 23.02
CA GLN A 23 3.09 27.67 23.55
C GLN A 23 3.06 26.62 22.43
N LEU A 24 2.25 26.85 21.39
CA LEU A 24 2.17 25.95 20.23
C LEU A 24 3.50 25.88 19.47
N ASP A 25 4.20 27.00 19.30
CA ASP A 25 5.52 27.01 18.66
C ASP A 25 6.57 26.26 19.51
N ASP A 26 6.54 26.43 20.83
CA ASP A 26 7.41 25.70 21.75
C ASP A 26 7.13 24.18 21.72
N GLU A 27 5.86 23.77 21.72
CA GLU A 27 5.45 22.37 21.60
C GLU A 27 5.83 21.76 20.26
N ARG A 28 5.60 22.49 19.17
CA ARG A 28 6.00 22.09 17.82
C ARG A 28 7.52 21.86 17.76
N THR A 29 8.30 22.73 18.38
CA THR A 29 9.76 22.63 18.40
C THR A 29 10.21 21.38 19.15
N ARG A 30 9.62 21.12 20.33
CA ARG A 30 9.89 19.89 21.10
C ARG A 30 9.54 18.63 20.31
N ALA A 31 8.37 18.59 19.67
CA ALA A 31 7.93 17.44 18.87
C ALA A 31 8.88 17.16 17.69
N VAL A 32 9.42 18.19 17.06
CA VAL A 32 10.42 18.04 15.98
C VAL A 32 11.73 17.47 16.53
N ASP A 33 12.21 17.95 17.67
CA ASP A 33 13.43 17.46 18.29
C ASP A 33 13.29 16.00 18.76
N ASP A 34 12.15 15.64 19.34
CA ASP A 34 11.86 14.26 19.76
C ASP A 34 11.79 13.32 18.55
N ARG A 35 11.15 13.75 17.46
CA ARG A 35 11.14 13.01 16.19
C ARG A 35 12.56 12.81 15.65
N LYS A 36 13.41 13.83 15.71
CA LYS A 36 14.80 13.74 15.25
C LYS A 36 15.62 12.75 16.07
N ARG A 37 15.44 12.73 17.40
CA ARG A 37 16.08 11.72 18.27
C ARG A 37 15.60 10.31 17.94
N ALA A 38 14.29 10.11 17.82
CA ALA A 38 13.71 8.82 17.47
C ALA A 38 14.23 8.29 16.12
N LEU A 39 14.35 9.16 15.11
CA LEU A 39 14.95 8.80 13.82
C LEU A 39 16.43 8.41 13.94
N GLY A 40 17.20 9.11 14.79
CA GLY A 40 18.59 8.78 15.05
C GLY A 40 18.76 7.42 15.74
N ASP A 41 17.93 7.13 16.74
CA ASP A 41 17.91 5.83 17.42
C ASP A 41 17.56 4.71 16.46
N ARG A 42 16.53 4.93 15.64
CA ARG A 42 16.09 3.97 14.64
C ARG A 42 17.12 3.68 13.56
N SER A 43 17.85 4.71 13.10
CA SER A 43 18.93 4.51 12.14
C SER A 43 20.02 3.59 12.69
N ARG A 44 20.31 3.68 14.00
CA ARG A 44 21.29 2.80 14.67
C ARG A 44 20.75 1.37 14.79
N ASP A 45 19.48 1.21 15.11
CA ASP A 45 18.85 -0.10 15.24
C ASP A 45 18.77 -0.82 13.89
N ASN A 46 18.40 -0.13 12.81
CA ASN A 46 18.37 -0.70 11.46
C ASN A 46 19.76 -1.17 11.01
N GLN A 47 20.80 -0.35 11.24
CA GLN A 47 22.19 -0.78 10.94
C GLN A 47 22.57 -2.04 11.71
N ARG A 48 22.15 -2.16 12.98
CA ARG A 48 22.41 -3.35 13.79
C ARG A 48 21.64 -4.57 13.31
N ILE A 49 20.40 -4.40 12.84
CA ILE A 49 19.60 -5.47 12.23
C ILE A 49 20.27 -5.95 10.94
N ASP A 50 20.73 -5.06 10.08
CA ASP A 50 21.43 -5.41 8.85
C ASP A 50 22.71 -6.19 9.15
N GLU A 51 23.51 -5.75 10.13
CA GLU A 51 24.69 -6.46 10.59
C GLU A 51 24.38 -7.87 11.11
N LEU A 52 23.31 -8.02 11.91
CA LEU A 52 22.89 -9.31 12.44
C LEU A 52 22.35 -10.24 11.34
N THR A 53 21.62 -9.67 10.38
CA THR A 53 21.10 -10.41 9.22
C THR A 53 22.25 -10.95 8.36
N ALA A 54 23.28 -10.13 8.12
CA ALA A 54 24.48 -10.57 7.41
C ALA A 54 25.22 -11.69 8.16
N LYS A 55 25.32 -11.61 9.50
CA LYS A 55 25.93 -12.66 10.32
C LYS A 55 25.13 -13.96 10.30
N LEU A 56 23.80 -13.89 10.32
CA LEU A 56 22.93 -15.06 10.20
C LEU A 56 23.11 -15.74 8.84
N ALA A 57 23.12 -14.98 7.75
CA ALA A 57 23.36 -15.53 6.41
C ALA A 57 24.74 -16.22 6.29
N GLN A 58 25.78 -15.65 6.91
CA GLN A 58 27.10 -16.29 6.99
C GLN A 58 27.08 -17.59 7.79
N PHE A 59 26.32 -17.64 8.89
CA PHE A 59 26.17 -18.84 9.70
C PHE A 59 25.42 -19.95 8.97
N GLU A 60 24.36 -19.59 8.24
CA GLU A 60 23.61 -20.52 7.37
C GLU A 60 24.51 -21.10 6.28
N LEU A 61 25.32 -20.29 5.61
CA LEU A 61 26.30 -20.75 4.61
C LEU A 61 27.36 -21.70 5.21
N GLN A 62 27.87 -21.41 6.40
CA GLN A 62 28.78 -22.33 7.11
C GLN A 62 28.09 -23.65 7.44
N SER A 63 26.82 -23.62 7.85
CA SER A 63 26.07 -24.83 8.19
C SER A 63 25.75 -25.71 6.97
N MET A 64 25.48 -25.10 5.80
CA MET A 64 25.25 -25.84 4.55
C MET A 64 26.53 -26.45 3.96
N GLY A 65 27.70 -25.85 4.21
CA GLY A 65 28.99 -26.41 3.78
C GLY A 65 29.37 -27.73 4.46
N ILE A 66 28.77 -28.07 5.60
CA ILE A 66 29.10 -29.27 6.38
C ILE A 66 28.30 -30.51 5.90
N GLN A 67 27.20 -30.34 5.16
CA GLN A 67 26.39 -31.48 4.65
C GLN A 67 26.82 -32.01 3.27
N GLN A 68 27.71 -31.34 2.53
CA GLN A 68 28.13 -31.77 1.18
C GLN A 68 29.33 -32.74 1.14
N GLN A 69 29.80 -33.26 2.28
CA GLN A 69 30.87 -34.29 2.33
C GLN A 69 30.39 -35.71 2.69
N ALA A 70 29.12 -36.05 2.47
CA ALA A 70 28.67 -37.45 2.44
C ALA A 70 28.55 -37.93 0.97
N GLN A 71 29.31 -38.99 0.65
CA GLN A 71 29.66 -39.52 -0.67
C GLN A 71 28.52 -40.03 -1.59
N PRO A 72 28.82 -40.27 -2.89
CA PRO A 72 27.90 -40.85 -3.89
C PRO A 72 28.13 -42.36 -4.13
N VAL A 73 27.08 -43.21 -4.19
CA VAL A 73 27.12 -44.54 -4.87
C VAL A 73 25.74 -44.97 -5.42
N GLN A 74 25.68 -44.97 -6.75
CA GLN A 74 25.06 -45.90 -7.74
C GLN A 74 23.70 -46.62 -7.57
N GLN A 75 22.93 -46.46 -8.65
CA GLN A 75 22.14 -47.44 -9.44
C GLN A 75 20.77 -47.97 -8.93
N GLY A 76 19.72 -47.52 -9.63
CA GLY A 76 18.38 -48.12 -9.69
C GLY A 76 17.33 -47.15 -10.26
N GLN A 77 16.95 -47.33 -11.52
CA GLN A 77 16.02 -46.49 -12.31
C GLN A 77 14.53 -46.91 -12.05
N PRO A 78 13.51 -46.26 -12.65
CA PRO A 78 12.83 -45.03 -12.23
C PRO A 78 11.34 -45.24 -11.86
N GLU A 79 10.74 -44.37 -11.05
CA GLU A 79 9.30 -44.10 -11.20
C GLU A 79 8.95 -42.63 -10.92
N LEU A 80 8.46 -42.01 -11.99
CA LEU A 80 7.71 -40.76 -12.01
C LEU A 80 6.44 -40.91 -11.16
N GLN A 81 6.22 -40.03 -10.19
CA GLN A 81 4.99 -39.22 -10.04
C GLN A 81 4.95 -38.49 -8.69
N GLN A 82 4.30 -37.32 -8.70
CA GLN A 82 3.89 -36.49 -7.55
C GLN A 82 4.89 -35.45 -7.02
N LEU A 83 5.25 -34.51 -7.91
CA LEU A 83 5.18 -33.10 -7.54
C LEU A 83 3.71 -32.66 -7.59
N GLN A 84 3.04 -32.61 -6.44
CA GLN A 84 1.92 -31.70 -6.15
C GLN A 84 1.37 -32.00 -4.75
N GLN A 85 1.92 -31.35 -3.71
CA GLN A 85 1.16 -31.04 -2.49
C GLN A 85 1.58 -29.66 -1.99
N ILE A 86 0.89 -28.65 -2.51
CA ILE A 86 0.71 -27.36 -1.84
C ILE A 86 -0.20 -27.66 -0.63
N PRO A 87 0.17 -27.33 0.62
CA PRO A 87 -0.80 -27.38 1.72
C PRO A 87 -1.86 -26.31 1.49
N GLN A 88 -3.07 -26.77 1.13
CA GLN A 88 -4.29 -25.98 1.22
C GLN A 88 -4.55 -25.65 2.69
N VAL A 89 -4.60 -24.36 3.03
CA VAL A 89 -5.21 -23.89 4.28
C VAL A 89 -6.16 -22.75 3.94
N VAL A 90 -7.38 -23.13 3.55
CA VAL A 90 -8.58 -22.27 3.63
C VAL A 90 -9.68 -23.12 4.23
N GLN A 91 -9.97 -22.93 5.52
CA GLN A 91 -11.34 -22.87 6.05
C GLN A 91 -11.29 -22.74 7.57
N GLN A 92 -11.88 -21.67 8.10
CA GLN A 92 -12.92 -21.71 9.14
C GLN A 92 -13.31 -20.26 9.49
N ILE A 93 -14.39 -19.78 8.88
CA ILE A 93 -15.21 -18.70 9.43
C ILE A 93 -16.27 -19.42 10.25
N ALA A 94 -16.26 -19.21 11.56
CA ALA A 94 -17.31 -19.66 12.46
C ALA A 94 -17.93 -18.44 13.15
N ASP A 95 -19.25 -18.36 13.00
CA ASP A 95 -20.25 -17.65 13.78
C ASP A 95 -19.79 -16.83 14.99
N VAL A 96 -20.08 -15.53 14.96
CA VAL A 96 -20.50 -14.81 16.17
C VAL A 96 -21.69 -13.91 15.80
N GLY A 97 -22.81 -14.19 16.46
CA GLY A 97 -24.13 -13.60 16.20
C GLY A 97 -24.19 -12.10 16.47
N ILE A 98 -25.00 -11.42 15.64
CA ILE A 98 -25.36 -10.02 15.78
C ILE A 98 -26.69 -9.98 16.51
N ASP A 99 -26.69 -9.46 17.74
CA ASP A 99 -27.91 -9.00 18.40
C ASP A 99 -28.00 -7.49 18.21
N THR A 100 -29.04 -7.06 17.49
CA THR A 100 -29.32 -5.69 17.08
C THR A 100 -30.21 -5.00 18.10
N THR A 101 -29.76 -3.87 18.68
CA THR A 101 -30.55 -2.73 19.22
C THR A 101 -29.55 -1.70 19.79
N ASP A 102 -29.69 -0.38 19.76
CA ASP A 102 -30.58 0.57 19.10
C ASP A 102 -29.88 1.95 19.20
N THR A 103 -30.11 2.82 18.21
CA THR A 103 -29.88 4.29 18.20
C THR A 103 -28.49 4.94 18.36
N ALA A 104 -28.12 5.68 17.29
CA ALA A 104 -27.36 6.94 17.24
C ALA A 104 -25.81 6.92 17.25
N SER A 105 -25.21 6.89 16.05
CA SER A 105 -24.34 7.97 15.52
C SER A 105 -23.70 7.49 14.21
N ASP A 106 -23.81 8.30 13.16
CA ASP A 106 -23.17 8.11 11.84
C ASP A 106 -21.63 8.13 11.98
N CYS A 107 -21.06 7.03 12.45
CA CYS A 107 -19.67 6.69 12.28
C CYS A 107 -19.63 5.41 11.45
N SER A 108 -19.29 5.57 10.17
CA SER A 108 -19.06 4.49 9.22
C SER A 108 -18.38 3.30 9.89
N VAL A 109 -19.03 2.14 9.81
CA VAL A 109 -18.56 0.84 10.29
C VAL A 109 -17.08 0.67 9.89
N VAL A 110 -16.19 0.78 10.88
CA VAL A 110 -14.79 0.38 10.74
C VAL A 110 -14.82 -1.15 10.76
N ILE A 111 -15.05 -1.78 9.61
CA ILE A 111 -14.89 -3.23 9.46
C ILE A 111 -13.41 -3.50 9.71
N GLU A 112 -12.95 -3.90 10.90
CA GLU A 112 -11.52 -3.94 11.30
C GLU A 112 -10.57 -4.63 10.29
N ASN A 113 -11.09 -5.47 9.40
CA ASN A 113 -10.34 -6.11 8.32
C ASN A 113 -11.00 -5.91 6.95
N ASP A 114 -11.06 -4.67 6.46
CA ASP A 114 -11.40 -4.43 5.06
C ASP A 114 -10.11 -4.54 4.23
N PRO A 115 -9.89 -5.66 3.51
CA PRO A 115 -8.68 -5.87 2.72
C PRO A 115 -8.56 -4.85 1.57
N ILE A 116 -9.63 -4.11 1.24
CA ILE A 116 -9.62 -3.15 0.14
C ILE A 116 -8.90 -1.84 0.55
N ASN A 117 -8.93 -1.45 1.82
CA ASN A 117 -8.44 -0.13 2.22
C ASN A 117 -6.91 -0.11 2.45
N ILE A 118 -6.17 0.25 1.38
CA ILE A 118 -4.70 0.39 1.39
C ILE A 118 -4.16 1.41 2.40
N PHE A 119 -5.00 2.32 2.88
CA PHE A 119 -4.61 3.34 3.86
C PHE A 119 -4.67 2.86 5.30
N ARG A 120 -5.16 1.64 5.54
CA ARG A 120 -5.09 1.01 6.86
C ARG A 120 -3.70 0.49 7.10
N LEU A 121 -2.92 1.34 7.74
CA LEU A 121 -1.57 0.99 8.12
C LEU A 121 -1.60 -0.04 9.25
N CYS A 122 -0.76 -1.05 9.11
CA CYS A 122 -0.50 -2.08 10.11
C CYS A 122 0.90 -1.89 10.70
N ASP A 123 1.16 -2.60 11.80
CA ASP A 123 2.45 -2.55 12.48
C ASP A 123 3.58 -3.04 11.55
N PRO A 124 4.64 -2.24 11.39
CA PRO A 124 5.78 -2.63 10.57
C PRO A 124 6.52 -3.81 11.19
N GLY A 125 6.96 -4.75 10.35
CA GLY A 125 7.78 -5.89 10.79
C GLY A 125 6.99 -7.16 11.15
N THR A 126 5.67 -7.15 10.97
CA THR A 126 4.88 -8.39 11.01
C THR A 126 5.03 -9.15 9.69
N LYS A 127 4.90 -10.50 9.73
CA LYS A 127 5.09 -11.37 8.56
C LYS A 127 4.17 -11.04 7.37
N ASN A 128 3.03 -10.40 7.64
CA ASN A 128 2.01 -10.05 6.65
C ASN A 128 1.97 -8.53 6.39
N SER A 129 3.10 -7.84 6.56
CA SER A 129 3.20 -6.39 6.36
C SER A 129 4.30 -6.06 5.36
N VAL A 130 4.07 -5.01 4.58
CA VAL A 130 5.04 -4.44 3.63
C VAL A 130 5.19 -2.97 3.96
N SER A 131 6.42 -2.47 4.09
CA SER A 131 6.65 -1.06 4.36
C SER A 131 5.87 -0.17 3.38
N VAL A 132 5.35 0.97 3.83
CA VAL A 132 4.65 1.92 2.95
C VAL A 132 5.52 2.29 1.75
N HIS A 133 6.82 2.51 1.96
CA HIS A 133 7.75 2.79 0.87
C HIS A 133 7.82 1.64 -0.15
N GLY A 134 7.93 0.39 0.33
CA GLY A 134 7.92 -0.80 -0.52
C GLY A 134 6.61 -0.93 -1.31
N ALA A 135 5.46 -0.76 -0.64
CA ALA A 135 4.15 -0.78 -1.28
C ALA A 135 4.02 0.30 -2.36
N ILE A 136 4.46 1.54 -2.09
CA ILE A 136 4.49 2.64 -3.07
C ILE A 136 5.36 2.26 -4.28
N MET A 137 6.55 1.72 -4.05
CA MET A 137 7.46 1.32 -5.14
C MET A 137 6.83 0.22 -6.01
N THR A 138 6.27 -0.81 -5.39
CA THR A 138 5.65 -1.94 -6.11
C THR A 138 4.42 -1.50 -6.89
N ILE A 139 3.52 -0.72 -6.27
CA ILE A 139 2.32 -0.19 -6.93
C ILE A 139 2.71 0.80 -8.02
N SER A 140 3.67 1.69 -7.80
CA SER A 140 4.14 2.64 -8.82
C SER A 140 4.70 1.92 -10.04
N ALA A 141 5.50 0.88 -9.84
CA ALA A 141 6.02 0.07 -10.93
C ALA A 141 4.89 -0.60 -11.72
N LYS A 142 3.92 -1.21 -11.03
CA LYS A 142 2.79 -1.88 -11.69
C LYS A 142 1.83 -0.90 -12.36
N MET A 143 1.64 0.27 -11.79
CA MET A 143 0.83 1.35 -12.35
C MET A 143 1.46 1.91 -13.64
N LYS A 144 2.79 2.00 -13.71
CA LYS A 144 3.50 2.37 -14.95
C LYS A 144 3.31 1.33 -16.06
N GLU A 145 3.30 0.05 -15.72
CA GLU A 145 3.00 -1.03 -16.67
C GLU A 145 1.56 -0.98 -17.16
N CYS A 146 0.61 -0.77 -16.24
CA CYS A 146 -0.81 -0.64 -16.56
C CYS A 146 -1.11 0.59 -17.41
N GLY A 147 -0.58 1.74 -17.02
CA GLY A 147 -0.94 3.04 -17.55
C GLY A 147 -2.23 3.59 -16.92
N GLU A 148 -2.22 4.90 -16.65
CA GLU A 148 -3.34 5.60 -16.00
C GLU A 148 -4.64 5.52 -16.82
N VAL A 149 -4.54 5.64 -18.14
CA VAL A 149 -5.72 5.60 -19.03
C VAL A 149 -6.38 4.22 -18.98
N GLN A 150 -5.58 3.14 -19.06
CA GLN A 150 -6.11 1.78 -18.94
C GLN A 150 -6.73 1.54 -17.57
N TRP A 151 -6.07 2.00 -16.50
CA TRP A 151 -6.59 1.87 -15.14
C TRP A 151 -7.97 2.51 -14.99
N ARG A 152 -8.09 3.81 -15.33
CA ARG A 152 -9.35 4.54 -15.25
C ARG A 152 -10.45 3.88 -16.07
N ARG A 153 -10.11 3.33 -17.24
CA ARG A 153 -11.07 2.61 -18.10
C ARG A 153 -11.53 1.28 -17.49
N TYR A 154 -10.62 0.56 -16.83
CA TYR A 154 -10.92 -0.73 -16.21
C TYR A 154 -11.77 -0.57 -14.94
N ILE A 155 -11.32 0.29 -14.00
CA ILE A 155 -12.03 0.48 -12.74
C ILE A 155 -13.35 1.26 -12.93
N GLY A 156 -13.43 2.06 -13.99
CA GLY A 156 -14.59 2.89 -14.30
C GLY A 156 -14.81 4.01 -13.28
N ASP A 157 -15.89 4.76 -13.47
CA ASP A 157 -16.35 5.73 -12.48
C ASP A 157 -17.11 5.01 -11.36
N SER A 158 -16.37 4.53 -10.37
CA SER A 158 -16.96 4.01 -9.14
C SER A 158 -17.58 5.15 -8.31
N SER A 159 -18.81 4.95 -7.85
CA SER A 159 -19.46 5.82 -6.86
C SER A 159 -19.03 5.50 -5.43
N GLU A 160 -18.22 4.46 -5.24
CA GLU A 160 -17.73 4.03 -3.93
C GLU A 160 -16.56 4.88 -3.47
N PHE A 161 -16.51 5.11 -2.15
CA PHE A 161 -15.48 5.92 -1.49
C PHE A 161 -14.85 5.14 -0.36
N LEU A 162 -13.54 5.30 -0.22
CA LEU A 162 -12.75 4.80 0.90
C LEU A 162 -12.19 5.97 1.70
N GLY A 163 -12.24 5.85 3.02
CA GLY A 163 -11.63 6.84 3.91
C GLY A 163 -10.12 6.61 4.00
N CYS A 164 -9.35 7.67 3.83
CA CYS A 164 -7.93 7.69 4.18
C CYS A 164 -7.79 8.16 5.64
N PRO A 165 -7.52 7.28 6.62
CA PRO A 165 -7.34 7.68 8.01
C PRO A 165 -6.10 8.56 8.23
N VAL A 166 -5.16 8.57 7.28
CA VAL A 166 -3.93 9.36 7.36
C VAL A 166 -4.22 10.85 7.21
N CYS A 167 -4.88 11.24 6.10
CA CYS A 167 -5.17 12.63 5.80
C CYS A 167 -6.65 13.01 6.05
N GLN A 168 -7.45 12.06 6.56
CA GLN A 168 -8.89 12.19 6.85
C GLN A 168 -9.77 12.53 5.61
N PHE A 169 -9.24 12.34 4.40
CA PHE A 169 -10.00 12.55 3.16
C PHE A 169 -10.82 11.31 2.75
N ARG A 170 -11.96 11.54 2.12
CA ARG A 170 -12.71 10.50 1.40
C ARG A 170 -12.25 10.46 -0.05
N VAL A 171 -11.73 9.31 -0.47
CA VAL A 171 -11.14 9.10 -1.80
C VAL A 171 -12.03 8.16 -2.58
N ARG A 172 -12.33 8.49 -3.84
CA ARG A 172 -13.04 7.56 -4.73
C ARG A 172 -12.19 6.32 -4.97
N VAL A 173 -12.82 5.15 -5.07
CA VAL A 173 -12.11 3.89 -5.38
C VAL A 173 -11.29 4.00 -6.67
N SER A 174 -11.78 4.71 -7.69
CA SER A 174 -11.04 4.95 -8.93
C SER A 174 -9.78 5.81 -8.75
N GLU A 175 -9.76 6.65 -7.71
CA GLU A 175 -8.69 7.61 -7.43
C GLU A 175 -7.72 7.14 -6.32
N ILE A 176 -7.97 5.97 -5.73
CA ILE A 176 -7.27 5.53 -4.53
C ILE A 176 -5.77 5.32 -4.72
N LEU A 177 -5.37 4.74 -5.86
CA LEU A 177 -3.96 4.53 -6.17
C LEU A 177 -3.26 5.84 -6.47
N PHE A 178 -3.91 6.79 -7.13
CA PHE A 178 -3.33 8.12 -7.36
C PHE A 178 -3.12 8.86 -6.05
N HIS A 179 -4.10 8.81 -5.15
CA HIS A 179 -3.98 9.41 -3.82
C HIS A 179 -2.86 8.74 -2.99
N PHE A 180 -2.77 7.41 -2.99
CA PHE A 180 -1.72 6.68 -2.29
C PHE A 180 -0.32 6.96 -2.85
N LEU A 181 -0.20 7.13 -4.18
CA LEU A 181 1.05 7.40 -4.87
C LEU A 181 1.44 8.89 -4.89
N ASP A 182 0.56 9.80 -4.48
CA ASP A 182 0.84 11.24 -4.50
C ASP A 182 2.11 11.55 -3.67
N PRO A 183 3.11 12.27 -4.23
CA PRO A 183 4.34 12.62 -3.52
C PRO A 183 4.12 13.50 -2.28
N HIS A 184 3.01 14.24 -2.23
CA HIS A 184 2.62 15.11 -1.12
C HIS A 184 1.72 14.41 -0.10
N HIS A 185 1.34 13.15 -0.33
CA HIS A 185 0.51 12.43 0.62
C HIS A 185 1.29 12.05 1.90
N GLU A 186 0.67 12.34 3.05
CA GLU A 186 1.30 12.21 4.37
C GLU A 186 1.65 10.76 4.76
N VAL A 187 1.09 9.75 4.06
CA VAL A 187 1.42 8.33 4.30
C VAL A 187 2.92 8.06 4.15
N ARG A 188 3.62 8.84 3.31
CA ARG A 188 5.06 8.73 3.09
C ARG A 188 5.90 9.16 4.29
N ALA A 189 5.35 10.05 5.10
CA ALA A 189 6.00 10.53 6.32
C ALA A 189 5.73 9.62 7.52
N LEU A 190 4.76 8.70 7.38
CA LEU A 190 4.43 7.70 8.38
C LEU A 190 5.35 6.50 8.24
N ASP A 191 5.87 6.06 9.37
CA ASP A 191 6.58 4.81 9.46
C ASP A 191 5.59 3.67 9.72
N GLY A 192 4.73 3.43 8.73
CA GLY A 192 3.76 2.37 8.75
C GLY A 192 4.10 1.27 7.75
N ALA A 193 3.33 0.19 7.83
CA ALA A 193 3.29 -0.81 6.77
C ALA A 193 1.88 -0.97 6.23
N VAL A 194 1.75 -1.38 4.98
CA VAL A 194 0.49 -1.82 4.38
C VAL A 194 0.37 -3.31 4.60
N SER A 195 -0.85 -3.79 4.88
CA SER A 195 -1.08 -5.23 4.96
C SER A 195 -0.78 -5.88 3.60
N PHE A 196 -0.21 -7.08 3.64
CA PHE A 196 0.12 -7.81 2.42
C PHE A 196 -1.14 -8.09 1.58
N ASP A 197 -2.26 -8.40 2.22
CA ASP A 197 -3.55 -8.66 1.55
C ASP A 197 -4.05 -7.43 0.78
N SER A 198 -3.98 -6.24 1.38
CA SER A 198 -4.36 -5.00 0.70
C SER A 198 -3.44 -4.69 -0.47
N LEU A 199 -2.12 -4.87 -0.30
CA LEU A 199 -1.19 -4.71 -1.40
C LEU A 199 -1.48 -5.70 -2.54
N GLN A 200 -1.69 -6.98 -2.23
CA GLN A 200 -2.00 -8.01 -3.22
C GLN A 200 -3.31 -7.73 -3.96
N TYR A 201 -4.34 -7.27 -3.26
CA TYR A 201 -5.61 -6.89 -3.86
C TYR A 201 -5.42 -5.83 -4.95
N TRP A 202 -4.74 -4.72 -4.63
CA TRP A 202 -4.52 -3.63 -5.59
C TRP A 202 -3.61 -4.03 -6.75
N LEU A 203 -2.60 -4.87 -6.51
CA LEU A 203 -1.76 -5.41 -7.58
C LEU A 203 -2.55 -6.33 -8.51
N LEU A 204 -3.47 -7.13 -7.98
CA LEU A 204 -4.36 -7.97 -8.77
C LEU A 204 -5.30 -7.13 -9.64
N GLN A 205 -5.87 -6.06 -9.10
CA GLN A 205 -6.71 -5.13 -9.87
C GLN A 205 -5.93 -4.49 -11.03
N LEU A 206 -4.71 -4.03 -10.79
CA LEU A 206 -3.83 -3.51 -11.85
C LEU A 206 -3.50 -4.57 -12.91
N GLN A 207 -3.25 -5.82 -12.48
CA GLN A 207 -2.98 -6.92 -13.40
C GLN A 207 -4.20 -7.25 -14.27
N GLN A 208 -5.40 -7.23 -13.69
CA GLN A 208 -6.64 -7.44 -14.43
C GLN A 208 -6.91 -6.32 -15.43
N ALA A 209 -6.60 -5.06 -15.07
CA ALA A 209 -6.67 -3.93 -16.00
C ALA A 209 -5.74 -4.11 -17.21
N ILE A 210 -4.51 -4.57 -16.99
CA ILE A 210 -3.54 -4.88 -18.06
C ILE A 210 -4.09 -5.98 -18.99
N VAL A 211 -4.61 -7.07 -18.42
CA VAL A 211 -5.15 -8.21 -19.20
C VAL A 211 -6.38 -7.77 -20.00
N ALA A 212 -7.29 -6.99 -19.39
CA ALA A 212 -8.47 -6.46 -20.07
C ALA A 212 -8.09 -5.54 -21.24
N ALA A 213 -7.05 -4.72 -21.08
CA ALA A 213 -6.53 -3.89 -22.17
C ALA A 213 -5.90 -4.72 -23.30
N GLY A 214 -5.18 -5.80 -22.96
CA GLY A 214 -4.62 -6.74 -23.94
C GLY A 214 -5.68 -7.52 -24.71
N ALA A 215 -6.77 -7.92 -24.04
CA ALA A 215 -7.90 -8.60 -24.68
C ALA A 215 -8.74 -7.66 -25.56
N ALA A 216 -8.68 -6.35 -25.34
CA ALA A 216 -9.37 -5.33 -26.12
C ALA A 216 -8.56 -4.81 -27.32
N ALA A 217 -7.35 -5.32 -27.56
CA ALA A 217 -6.57 -4.97 -28.75
C ALA A 217 -7.24 -5.53 -30.03
N PRO A 218 -7.44 -4.73 -31.08
CA PRO A 218 -8.23 -5.13 -32.23
C PRO A 218 -7.51 -6.20 -33.07
N ILE A 219 -8.26 -7.23 -33.43
CA ILE A 219 -8.05 -8.05 -34.62
C ILE A 219 -8.07 -7.10 -35.83
N GLN A 220 -6.93 -6.52 -36.21
CA GLN A 220 -6.78 -5.91 -37.52
C GLN A 220 -6.41 -6.98 -38.54
N GLN A 221 -7.44 -7.31 -39.31
CA GLN A 221 -7.46 -8.04 -40.57
C GLN A 221 -6.14 -8.01 -41.34
N GLN A 222 -5.47 -9.16 -41.38
CA GLN A 222 -4.84 -9.64 -42.61
C GLN A 222 -5.96 -9.85 -43.64
N GLY A 223 -6.16 -8.87 -44.51
CA GLY A 223 -6.96 -8.97 -45.71
C GLY A 223 -6.23 -8.19 -46.79
N GLY A 224 -5.40 -8.88 -47.57
CA GLY A 224 -4.51 -8.28 -48.55
C GLY A 224 -5.27 -7.47 -49.60
N SER A 225 -4.78 -6.27 -49.86
CA SER A 225 -4.98 -5.62 -51.15
C SER A 225 -3.66 -5.68 -51.89
N ALA A 226 -3.52 -6.70 -52.74
CA ALA A 226 -2.54 -6.68 -53.81
C ALA A 226 -2.84 -5.49 -54.72
N ALA A 227 -1.78 -4.80 -55.12
CA ALA A 227 -1.80 -3.79 -56.15
C ALA A 227 -2.05 -4.40 -57.54
N ALA A 228 -2.33 -3.50 -58.50
CA ALA A 228 -2.41 -3.69 -59.97
C ALA A 228 -3.75 -4.27 -60.47
N GLU A 229 -4.41 -3.81 -61.54
CA GLU A 229 -4.17 -2.83 -62.62
C GLU A 229 -5.40 -2.96 -63.57
N TRP A 230 -5.57 -2.03 -64.51
CA TRP A 230 -6.42 -2.04 -65.74
C TRP A 230 -7.62 -1.08 -65.86
N SER A 231 -7.55 -0.34 -66.97
CA SER A 231 -8.24 0.86 -67.44
C SER A 231 -9.69 0.67 -67.91
N PRO A 232 -10.46 1.76 -68.09
CA PRO A 232 -11.67 1.74 -68.90
C PRO A 232 -11.37 2.21 -70.33
N GLU A 233 -11.60 1.35 -71.32
CA GLU A 233 -11.95 1.76 -72.69
C GLU A 233 -13.40 1.31 -72.98
N LEU A 234 -14.13 2.26 -73.60
CA LEU A 234 -15.48 2.24 -74.18
C LEU A 234 -16.67 2.47 -73.23
#